data_AF-X0S5F5-F1
#
_entry.id   AF-X0S5F5-F1
#
_cell.length_a   1.000
_cell.length_b   1.000
_cell.length_c   1.000
_cell.angle_alpha   90.00
_cell.angle_beta   90.00
_cell.angle_gamma   90.00
#
_symmetry.space_group_name_H-M   'P 1'
#
loop_
_entity.id
_entity.type
_entity.pdbx_description
1 polymer ?
#
loop_
_entity_poly.entity_id
_entity_poly.type
_entity_poly.pdbx_seq_one_letter_code
_entity_poly.pdbx_strand_id
1 'polypeptide(L)'
;MFDGHVREDGCTYYNRSKYQIEYLKVLIKRVFGIEPKIHVRKDGVIVMAFHNVEFAAYIKEKIKQISVYLKTKATKEEKRTFLKAFFDDEGNVYYKCKNKRRVRGYQKSDRILKEVAYLLEEFAIKSRIDKHSKAIEIGGRKNLITFKREINFSPLICMNPHRKNSIWQKEIEKREILKMAIFSYAIKE
;
A
#
# COMPACT_ATOMS: atom_id res chain seq x y z
N MET A 1 -4.55 0.96 -6.11
CA MET A 1 -3.90 -0.03 -6.98
C MET A 1 -2.51 0.49 -7.29
N PHE A 2 -1.47 -0.19 -6.83
CA PHE A 2 -0.08 0.12 -7.16
C PHE A 2 0.59 -1.05 -7.90
N ASP A 3 0.10 -2.28 -7.73
CA ASP A 3 0.56 -3.47 -8.50
C ASP A 3 -0.41 -3.85 -9.64
N GLY A 4 -0.11 -3.44 -10.87
CA GLY A 4 -0.97 -3.68 -12.02
C GLY A 4 -0.51 -2.98 -13.29
N HIS A 5 -1.29 -3.15 -14.37
CA HIS A 5 -1.04 -2.51 -15.66
C HIS A 5 -2.34 -2.02 -16.29
N VAL A 6 -2.23 -0.95 -17.08
CA VAL A 6 -3.34 -0.40 -17.86
C VAL A 6 -2.94 -0.47 -19.32
N ARG A 7 -3.66 -1.29 -20.08
CA ARG A 7 -3.52 -1.48 -21.53
C ARG A 7 -4.60 -0.70 -22.25
N GLU A 8 -4.64 -0.78 -23.58
CA GLU A 8 -5.71 -0.13 -24.37
C GLU A 8 -7.06 -0.83 -24.21
N ASP A 9 -7.04 -2.16 -24.07
CA ASP A 9 -8.19 -3.04 -24.00
C ASP A 9 -8.67 -3.30 -22.56
N GLY A 10 -7.96 -2.80 -21.55
CA GLY A 10 -8.34 -3.05 -20.16
C GLY A 10 -7.31 -2.71 -19.09
N CYS A 11 -7.70 -3.01 -17.86
CA CYS A 11 -6.87 -2.85 -16.66
C CYS A 11 -6.65 -4.21 -15.99
N THR A 12 -5.44 -4.46 -15.50
CA THR A 12 -5.15 -5.62 -14.66
C THR A 12 -4.59 -5.19 -13.31
N TYR A 13 -5.06 -5.84 -12.26
CA TYR A 13 -4.55 -5.69 -10.89
C TYR A 13 -4.10 -7.04 -10.37
N TYR A 14 -2.97 -7.05 -9.67
CA TYR A 14 -2.37 -8.24 -9.08
C TYR A 14 -2.32 -8.09 -7.58
N ASN A 15 -2.79 -9.10 -6.85
CA ASN A 15 -2.58 -9.15 -5.41
C ASN A 15 -2.68 -10.58 -4.87
N ARG A 16 -2.05 -10.86 -3.73
CA ARG A 16 -2.17 -12.15 -3.01
C ARG A 16 -3.25 -12.13 -1.92
N SER A 17 -3.62 -10.96 -1.44
CA SER A 17 -4.70 -10.75 -0.48
C SER A 17 -6.06 -10.88 -1.17
N LYS A 18 -6.80 -11.93 -0.83
CA LYS A 18 -8.20 -12.09 -1.22
C LYS A 18 -9.05 -10.90 -0.77
N TYR A 19 -8.75 -10.36 0.41
CA TYR A 19 -9.46 -9.19 0.93
C TYR A 19 -9.29 -7.97 0.02
N GLN A 20 -8.07 -7.67 -0.45
CA GLN A 20 -7.85 -6.53 -1.35
C GLN A 20 -8.54 -6.71 -2.70
N ILE A 21 -8.55 -7.95 -3.22
CA ILE A 21 -9.26 -8.30 -4.45
C ILE A 21 -10.77 -8.07 -4.27
N GLU A 22 -11.40 -8.67 -3.26
CA GLU A 22 -12.85 -8.51 -3.08
C GLU A 22 -13.24 -7.06 -2.77
N TYR A 23 -12.45 -6.35 -1.95
CA TYR A 23 -12.70 -4.95 -1.65
C TYR A 23 -12.64 -4.07 -2.91
N LEU A 24 -11.60 -4.23 -3.74
CA LEU A 24 -11.48 -3.47 -4.98
C LEU A 24 -12.59 -3.83 -5.98
N LYS A 25 -12.95 -5.10 -6.09
CA LYS A 25 -14.07 -5.55 -6.95
C LYS A 25 -15.36 -4.84 -6.57
N VAL A 26 -15.71 -4.82 -5.29
CA VAL A 26 -16.91 -4.14 -4.78
C VAL A 26 -16.87 -2.64 -5.09
N LEU A 27 -15.73 -1.98 -4.90
CA LEU A 27 -15.58 -0.56 -5.21
C LEU A 27 -15.77 -0.27 -6.71
N ILE A 28 -15.12 -1.04 -7.58
CA ILE A 28 -15.22 -0.82 -9.03
C ILE A 28 -16.64 -1.10 -9.53
N LYS A 29 -17.28 -2.18 -9.05
CA LYS A 29 -18.68 -2.46 -9.37
C LYS A 29 -19.59 -1.30 -8.93
N ARG A 30 -19.38 -0.77 -7.72
CA ARG A 30 -20.21 0.31 -7.18
C ARG A 30 -20.05 1.61 -7.97
N VAL A 31 -18.84 1.97 -8.36
CA VAL A 31 -18.56 3.27 -8.99
C VAL A 31 -18.78 3.23 -10.50
N PHE A 32 -18.43 2.13 -11.15
CA PHE A 32 -18.41 2.03 -12.62
C PHE A 32 -19.39 0.98 -13.17
N GLY A 33 -20.00 0.14 -12.33
CA GLY A 33 -20.87 -0.94 -12.80
C GLY A 33 -20.11 -2.08 -13.50
N ILE A 34 -18.79 -2.13 -13.39
CA ILE A 34 -17.94 -3.09 -14.13
C ILE A 34 -17.58 -4.27 -13.24
N GLU A 35 -17.73 -5.48 -13.77
CA GLU A 35 -17.29 -6.72 -13.16
C GLU A 35 -15.96 -7.21 -13.76
N PRO A 36 -14.97 -7.58 -12.94
CA PRO A 36 -13.73 -8.14 -13.43
C PRO A 36 -13.82 -9.64 -13.69
N LYS A 37 -12.95 -10.15 -14.58
CA LYS A 37 -12.57 -11.56 -14.62
C LYS A 37 -11.47 -11.82 -13.58
N ILE A 38 -11.66 -12.83 -12.75
CA ILE A 38 -10.73 -13.18 -11.68
C ILE A 38 -10.18 -14.60 -11.91
N HIS A 39 -8.86 -14.76 -11.79
CA HIS A 39 -8.22 -16.08 -11.77
C HIS A 39 -7.02 -16.10 -10.82
N VAL A 40 -6.65 -17.28 -10.34
CA VAL A 40 -5.51 -17.49 -9.45
C VAL A 40 -4.39 -18.16 -10.22
N ARG A 41 -3.18 -17.57 -10.18
CA ARG A 41 -1.98 -18.14 -10.77
C ARG A 41 -1.42 -19.27 -9.91
N LYS A 42 -0.57 -20.12 -10.51
CA LYS A 42 0.12 -21.23 -9.82
C LYS A 42 0.92 -20.79 -8.60
N ASP A 43 1.45 -19.56 -8.61
CA ASP A 43 2.22 -19.02 -7.51
C ASP A 43 1.35 -18.42 -6.38
N GLY A 44 0.02 -18.46 -6.51
CA GLY A 44 -0.94 -17.93 -5.55
C GLY A 44 -1.27 -16.44 -5.72
N VAL A 45 -0.77 -15.77 -6.78
CA VAL A 45 -1.19 -14.41 -7.11
C VAL A 45 -2.58 -14.44 -7.75
N ILE A 46 -3.48 -13.61 -7.24
CA ILE A 46 -4.81 -13.40 -7.80
C ILE A 46 -4.72 -12.28 -8.83
N VAL A 47 -5.27 -12.52 -10.00
CA VAL A 47 -5.33 -11.56 -11.10
C VAL A 47 -6.78 -11.13 -11.27
N MET A 48 -7.00 -9.81 -11.23
CA MET A 48 -8.28 -9.18 -11.53
C MET A 48 -8.13 -8.39 -12.83
N ALA A 49 -8.88 -8.78 -13.86
CA ALA A 49 -8.81 -8.18 -15.19
C ALA A 49 -10.15 -7.53 -15.58
N PHE A 50 -10.10 -6.27 -15.94
CA PHE A 50 -11.23 -5.49 -16.44
C PHE A 50 -11.06 -5.27 -17.94
N HIS A 51 -11.80 -6.01 -18.76
CA HIS A 51 -11.79 -5.87 -20.22
C HIS A 51 -12.80 -4.79 -20.64
N ASN A 52 -12.43 -3.53 -20.45
CA ASN A 52 -13.26 -2.39 -20.79
C ASN A 52 -12.37 -1.21 -21.22
N VAL A 53 -12.51 -0.80 -22.48
CA VAL A 53 -11.69 0.25 -23.12
C VAL A 53 -11.95 1.62 -22.50
N GLU A 54 -13.20 1.96 -22.23
CA GLU A 54 -13.58 3.25 -21.63
C GLU A 54 -13.00 3.40 -20.22
N PHE A 55 -13.08 2.34 -19.42
CA PHE A 55 -12.48 2.28 -18.09
C PHE A 55 -10.96 2.39 -18.18
N ALA A 56 -10.32 1.69 -19.11
CA ALA A 56 -8.88 1.80 -19.31
C ALA A 56 -8.45 3.22 -19.70
N ALA A 57 -9.18 3.86 -20.62
CA ALA A 57 -8.94 5.24 -21.02
C ALA A 57 -9.11 6.21 -19.84
N TYR A 58 -10.20 6.04 -19.06
CA TYR A 58 -10.45 6.81 -17.85
C TYR A 58 -9.29 6.68 -16.84
N ILE A 59 -8.85 5.45 -16.53
CA ILE A 59 -7.76 5.22 -15.59
C ILE A 59 -6.45 5.81 -16.11
N LYS A 60 -6.11 5.66 -17.39
CA LYS A 60 -4.90 6.28 -17.99
C LYS A 60 -4.90 7.79 -17.78
N GLU A 61 -6.03 8.44 -17.98
CA GLU A 61 -6.16 9.88 -17.79
C GLU A 61 -6.04 10.27 -16.31
N LYS A 62 -6.68 9.52 -15.41
CA LYS A 62 -6.56 9.77 -13.97
C LYS A 62 -5.16 9.56 -13.42
N ILE A 63 -4.39 8.59 -13.94
CA ILE A 63 -2.99 8.39 -13.55
C ILE A 63 -2.14 9.64 -13.85
N LYS A 64 -2.38 10.33 -14.96
CA LYS A 64 -1.65 11.57 -15.28
C LYS A 64 -2.00 12.71 -14.31
N GLN A 65 -3.27 12.77 -13.91
CA GLN A 65 -3.82 13.85 -13.09
C GLN A 65 -3.59 13.66 -11.58
N ILE A 66 -3.43 12.42 -11.10
CA ILE A 66 -3.49 12.09 -9.67
C ILE A 66 -2.47 12.84 -8.83
N SER A 67 -1.25 13.03 -9.34
CA SER A 67 -0.19 13.77 -8.64
C SER A 67 -0.55 15.24 -8.41
N VAL A 68 -1.12 15.89 -9.44
CA VAL A 68 -1.58 17.29 -9.35
C VAL A 68 -2.77 17.39 -8.41
N TYR A 69 -3.72 16.46 -8.55
CA TYR A 69 -4.90 16.38 -7.68
C TYR A 69 -4.53 16.29 -6.20
N LEU A 70 -3.65 15.36 -5.85
CA LEU A 70 -3.21 15.11 -4.47
C LEU A 70 -2.50 16.33 -3.85
N LYS A 71 -1.85 17.17 -4.65
CA LYS A 71 -1.15 18.35 -4.16
C LYS A 71 -2.05 19.58 -4.02
N THR A 72 -3.02 19.73 -4.92
CA THR A 72 -3.73 21.01 -5.10
C THR A 72 -5.17 21.00 -4.65
N LYS A 73 -5.86 19.85 -4.72
CA LYS A 73 -7.32 19.77 -4.53
C LYS A 73 -7.77 18.74 -3.52
N ALA A 74 -7.01 17.67 -3.35
CA ALA A 74 -7.38 16.57 -2.47
C ALA A 74 -7.54 17.04 -1.01
N THR A 75 -8.63 16.61 -0.39
CA THR A 75 -8.86 16.75 1.04
C THR A 75 -7.88 15.89 1.84
N LYS A 76 -7.75 16.18 3.14
CA LYS A 76 -6.91 15.37 4.05
C LYS A 76 -7.36 13.91 4.09
N GLU A 77 -8.66 13.63 3.98
CA GLU A 77 -9.18 12.26 3.99
C GLU A 77 -8.83 11.49 2.70
N GLU A 78 -8.85 12.16 1.55
CA GLU A 78 -8.46 11.53 0.28
C GLU A 78 -6.96 11.25 0.24
N LYS A 79 -6.13 12.19 0.74
CA LYS A 79 -4.69 11.95 0.91
C LYS A 79 -4.42 10.78 1.84
N ARG A 80 -5.17 10.68 2.95
CA ARG A 80 -5.12 9.53 3.86
C ARG A 80 -5.49 8.23 3.14
N THR A 81 -6.56 8.25 2.36
CA THR A 81 -7.04 7.09 1.60
C THR A 81 -6.00 6.63 0.59
N PHE A 82 -5.37 7.57 -0.12
CA PHE A 82 -4.27 7.27 -1.04
C PHE A 82 -3.07 6.64 -0.32
N LEU A 83 -2.61 7.23 0.78
CA LEU A 83 -1.51 6.69 1.59
C LEU A 83 -1.84 5.30 2.12
N LYS A 84 -3.05 5.10 2.62
CA LYS A 84 -3.52 3.80 3.11
C LYS A 84 -3.50 2.76 2.01
N ALA A 85 -4.06 3.07 0.83
CA ALA A 85 -4.03 2.18 -0.32
C ALA A 85 -2.59 1.85 -0.75
N PHE A 86 -1.67 2.82 -0.69
CA PHE A 86 -0.25 2.59 -0.97
C PHE A 86 0.38 1.61 0.03
N PHE A 87 0.21 1.82 1.33
CA PHE A 87 0.81 0.94 2.34
C PHE A 87 0.12 -0.43 2.46
N ASP A 88 -1.17 -0.53 2.13
CA ASP A 88 -1.82 -1.83 2.09
C ASP A 88 -1.25 -2.72 0.97
N ASP A 89 -1.01 -2.14 -0.21
CA ASP A 89 -0.47 -2.83 -1.39
C ASP A 89 1.06 -3.05 -1.25
N GLU A 90 1.82 -1.97 -1.11
CA GLU A 90 3.28 -1.96 -1.17
C GLU A 90 3.97 -1.99 0.19
N GLY A 91 3.20 -1.81 1.26
CA GLY A 91 3.72 -1.62 2.60
C GLY A 91 4.08 -2.91 3.32
N ASN A 92 5.06 -2.81 4.21
CA ASN A 92 5.51 -3.88 5.10
C ASN A 92 6.03 -3.25 6.41
N VAL A 93 5.91 -3.96 7.52
CA VAL A 93 6.57 -3.61 8.78
C VAL A 93 7.85 -4.43 8.92
N TYR A 94 9.00 -3.76 8.83
CA TYR A 94 10.27 -4.36 9.17
C TYR A 94 10.53 -4.20 10.67
N TYR A 95 10.41 -5.31 11.38
CA TYR A 95 10.63 -5.39 12.82
C TYR A 95 11.67 -6.47 13.13
N LYS A 96 12.83 -6.04 13.62
CA LYS A 96 13.83 -6.90 14.27
C LYS A 96 13.97 -6.37 15.69
N CYS A 97 13.53 -7.17 16.68
CA CYS A 97 13.51 -6.81 18.10
C CYS A 97 14.77 -6.03 18.51
N LYS A 98 14.58 -4.93 19.24
CA LYS A 98 15.61 -4.00 19.75
C LYS A 98 16.40 -3.18 18.70
N ASN A 99 16.63 -3.68 17.49
CA ASN A 99 17.55 -3.03 16.53
C ASN A 99 16.86 -2.13 15.50
N LYS A 100 15.85 -2.61 14.78
CA LYS A 100 15.26 -1.87 13.64
C LYS A 100 13.75 -2.04 13.60
N ARG A 101 13.05 -0.90 13.70
CA ARG A 101 11.58 -0.79 13.72
C ARG A 101 11.17 0.26 12.70
N ARG A 102 10.56 -0.17 11.60
CA ARG A 102 10.15 0.75 10.53
C ARG A 102 9.01 0.18 9.70
N VAL A 103 8.14 1.06 9.24
CA VAL A 103 7.25 0.79 8.11
C VAL A 103 8.02 1.10 6.84
N ARG A 104 7.89 0.24 5.82
CA ARG A 104 8.48 0.40 4.50
C ARG A 104 7.39 0.31 3.44
N GLY A 105 7.39 1.18 2.45
CA GLY A 105 6.60 1.02 1.22
C GLY A 105 7.53 0.94 0.01
N TYR A 106 7.45 -0.14 -0.76
CA TYR A 106 8.35 -0.36 -1.90
C TYR A 106 7.75 0.23 -3.18
N GLN A 107 8.56 0.88 -4.02
CA GLN A 107 8.10 1.37 -5.32
C GLN A 107 9.30 1.66 -6.23
N LYS A 108 9.25 1.15 -7.47
CA LYS A 108 10.32 1.36 -8.46
C LYS A 108 10.39 2.82 -8.92
N SER A 109 9.25 3.50 -8.96
CA SER A 109 9.16 4.91 -9.36
C SER A 109 9.58 5.85 -8.23
N ASP A 110 10.75 6.49 -8.39
CA ASP A 110 11.24 7.52 -7.46
C ASP A 110 10.28 8.71 -7.37
N ARG A 111 9.53 8.99 -8.45
CA ARG A 111 8.50 10.03 -8.46
C ARG A 111 7.38 9.71 -7.46
N ILE A 112 6.86 8.49 -7.48
CA ILE A 112 5.81 8.06 -6.54
C ILE A 112 6.36 8.09 -5.10
N LEU A 113 7.61 7.63 -4.88
CA LEU A 113 8.21 7.69 -3.54
C LEU A 113 8.31 9.13 -3.01
N LYS A 114 8.65 10.11 -3.86
CA LYS A 114 8.67 11.54 -3.49
C LYS A 114 7.27 12.07 -3.19
N GLU A 115 6.27 11.67 -3.96
CA GLU A 115 4.87 12.04 -3.72
C GLU A 115 4.37 11.47 -2.38
N VAL A 116 4.66 10.21 -2.07
CA VAL A 116 4.33 9.60 -0.78
C VAL A 116 5.07 10.30 0.37
N ALA A 117 6.34 10.67 0.20
CA ALA A 117 7.10 11.41 1.21
C ALA A 117 6.45 12.77 1.54
N TYR A 118 6.09 13.52 0.50
CA TYR A 118 5.38 14.80 0.62
C TYR A 118 4.06 14.63 1.36
N LEU A 119 3.24 13.64 0.98
CA LEU A 119 1.96 13.38 1.63
C LEU A 119 2.13 12.99 3.10
N LEU A 120 3.15 12.18 3.45
CA LEU A 120 3.42 11.81 4.84
C LEU A 120 3.77 13.02 5.72
N GLU A 121 4.46 14.00 5.17
CA GLU A 121 4.82 15.23 5.89
C GLU A 121 3.57 16.04 6.28
N GLU A 122 2.52 16.07 5.45
CA GLU A 122 1.24 16.71 5.79
C GLU A 122 0.53 16.04 6.99
N PHE A 123 0.88 14.80 7.32
CA PHE A 123 0.41 14.11 8.54
C PHE A 123 1.42 14.18 9.69
N ALA A 124 2.44 15.04 9.59
CA ALA A 124 3.54 15.16 10.54
C ALA A 124 4.32 13.84 10.74
N ILE A 125 4.44 13.04 9.69
CA ILE A 125 5.19 11.77 9.68
C ILE A 125 6.48 11.98 8.90
N LYS A 126 7.62 12.02 9.61
CA LYS A 126 8.93 12.08 8.95
C LYS A 126 9.25 10.73 8.30
N SER A 127 9.77 10.79 7.08
CA SER A 127 10.14 9.61 6.30
C SER A 127 11.46 9.82 5.56
N ARG A 128 12.07 8.72 5.09
CA ARG A 128 13.29 8.74 4.27
C ARG A 128 13.11 7.83 3.07
N ILE A 129 13.55 8.28 1.89
CA ILE A 129 13.64 7.41 0.71
C ILE A 129 15.00 6.69 0.73
N ASP A 130 14.96 5.36 0.83
CA ASP A 130 16.12 4.50 0.63
C ASP A 130 16.22 4.15 -0.86
N LYS A 131 17.16 4.82 -1.55
CA LYS A 131 17.38 4.66 -2.99
C LYS A 131 17.86 3.25 -3.37
N HIS A 132 18.58 2.57 -2.48
CA HIS A 132 19.11 1.23 -2.73
C HIS A 132 17.98 0.20 -2.70
N SER A 133 17.13 0.24 -1.68
CA SER A 133 15.99 -0.69 -1.58
C SER A 133 14.74 -0.23 -2.31
N LYS A 134 14.76 0.94 -2.96
CA LYS A 134 13.62 1.56 -3.66
C LYS A 134 12.38 1.57 -2.79
N ALA A 135 12.55 2.11 -1.58
CA ALA A 135 11.51 2.12 -0.56
C ALA A 135 11.47 3.44 0.20
N ILE A 136 10.27 3.83 0.62
CA ILE A 136 10.09 4.86 1.63
C ILE A 136 10.03 4.24 3.03
N GLU A 137 10.82 4.76 3.95
CA GLU A 137 10.95 4.27 5.32
C GLU A 137 10.41 5.26 6.34
N ILE A 138 9.56 4.78 7.23
CA ILE A 138 9.06 5.51 8.40
C ILE A 138 9.61 4.81 9.63
N GLY A 139 10.48 5.50 10.37
CA GLY A 139 11.12 4.97 11.59
C GLY A 139 10.97 5.92 12.77
N GLY A 140 11.27 5.40 13.96
CA GLY A 140 11.18 6.16 15.22
C GLY A 140 9.80 6.11 15.86
N ARG A 141 9.76 6.01 17.19
CA ARG A 141 8.53 5.79 17.96
C ARG A 141 7.42 6.78 17.64
N LYS A 142 7.73 8.09 17.64
CA LYS A 142 6.76 9.16 17.37
C LYS A 142 6.11 8.99 15.99
N ASN A 143 6.92 8.80 14.94
CA ASN A 143 6.40 8.63 13.58
C ASN A 143 5.57 7.36 13.43
N LEU A 144 5.97 6.25 14.06
CA LEU A 144 5.20 5.00 13.99
C LEU A 144 3.85 5.10 14.71
N ILE A 145 3.79 5.80 15.84
CA ILE A 145 2.55 6.10 16.55
C ILE A 145 1.65 6.99 15.68
N THR A 146 2.20 8.06 15.11
CA THR A 146 1.45 8.95 14.21
C THR A 146 0.95 8.18 12.98
N PHE A 147 1.78 7.35 12.36
CA PHE A 147 1.39 6.50 11.23
C PHE A 147 0.23 5.56 11.60
N LYS A 148 0.31 4.89 12.75
CA LYS A 148 -0.76 4.01 13.25
C LYS A 148 -2.08 4.77 13.48
N ARG A 149 -2.01 6.03 13.94
CA ARG A 149 -3.19 6.85 14.21
C ARG A 149 -3.81 7.43 12.93
N GLU A 150 -2.99 7.99 12.06
CA GLU A 150 -3.46 8.77 10.91
C GLU A 150 -3.78 7.92 9.68
N ILE A 151 -3.04 6.85 9.44
CA ILE A 151 -3.09 6.08 8.17
C ILE A 151 -3.42 4.61 8.48
N ASN A 152 -2.50 3.94 9.19
CA ASN A 152 -2.52 2.52 9.54
C ASN A 152 -2.65 1.57 8.33
N PHE A 153 -2.50 0.27 8.57
CA PHE A 153 -2.89 -0.76 7.61
C PHE A 153 -4.39 -1.08 7.73
N SER A 154 -5.03 -1.45 6.64
CA SER A 154 -6.38 -2.02 6.65
C SER A 154 -6.43 -3.36 7.42
N PRO A 155 -7.61 -3.76 7.93
CA PRO A 155 -7.78 -5.07 8.57
C PRO A 155 -7.56 -6.16 7.53
N LEU A 156 -7.19 -7.37 7.97
CA LEU A 156 -7.03 -8.53 7.08
C LEU A 156 -5.93 -8.38 6.01
N ILE A 157 -5.08 -7.35 6.12
CA ILE A 157 -3.89 -7.19 5.28
C ILE A 157 -2.71 -7.88 5.97
N CYS A 158 -2.37 -9.06 5.46
CA CYS A 158 -1.36 -9.92 6.04
C CYS A 158 0.02 -9.78 5.38
N MET A 159 1.04 -10.16 6.13
CA MET A 159 2.36 -10.45 5.60
C MET A 159 2.33 -11.73 4.77
N ASN A 160 3.06 -11.76 3.65
CA ASN A 160 3.21 -12.98 2.86
C ASN A 160 4.11 -14.00 3.61
N PRO A 161 3.57 -15.14 4.08
CA PRO A 161 4.35 -16.13 4.81
C PRO A 161 5.30 -16.91 3.89
N HIS A 162 4.97 -17.05 2.60
CA HIS A 162 5.70 -17.88 1.63
C HIS A 162 6.88 -17.16 0.96
N ARG A 163 7.19 -15.93 1.37
CA ARG A 163 8.39 -15.24 0.87
C ARG A 163 9.62 -15.99 1.42
N LYS A 164 10.57 -16.37 0.55
CA LYS A 164 11.78 -17.15 0.93
C LYS A 164 12.51 -16.62 2.17
N ASN A 165 12.50 -15.29 2.37
CA ASN A 165 13.14 -14.62 3.52
C ASN A 165 12.12 -13.99 4.48
N SER A 166 10.93 -14.56 4.61
CA SER A 166 9.91 -14.08 5.55
C SER A 166 10.35 -14.38 6.98
N ILE A 167 10.53 -13.34 7.79
CA ILE A 167 10.86 -13.48 9.23
C ILE A 167 9.71 -14.17 9.98
N TRP A 168 8.48 -14.00 9.50
CA TRP A 168 7.28 -14.37 10.25
C TRP A 168 6.86 -15.83 10.02
N GLN A 169 7.13 -16.38 8.83
CA GLN A 169 6.73 -17.74 8.39
C GLN A 169 5.25 -18.13 8.62
N LYS A 170 4.41 -17.19 9.05
CA LYS A 170 2.99 -17.34 9.35
C LYS A 170 2.23 -16.11 8.88
N GLU A 171 0.93 -16.28 8.67
CA GLU A 171 0.05 -15.20 8.29
C GLU A 171 -0.22 -14.30 9.52
N ILE A 172 0.33 -13.09 9.49
CA ILE A 172 0.13 -12.06 10.53
C ILE A 172 -0.27 -10.78 9.86
N GLU A 173 -1.29 -10.10 10.39
CA GLU A 173 -1.66 -8.78 9.90
C GLU A 173 -0.54 -7.76 10.11
N LYS A 174 -0.31 -6.92 9.09
CA LYS A 174 0.71 -5.86 9.13
C LYS A 174 0.49 -4.92 10.32
N ARG A 175 -0.77 -4.66 10.70
CA ARG A 175 -1.12 -3.83 11.86
C ARG A 175 -0.70 -4.44 13.20
N GLU A 176 -0.72 -5.76 13.35
CA GLU A 176 -0.31 -6.42 14.60
C GLU A 176 1.21 -6.32 14.75
N ILE A 177 1.94 -6.50 13.65
CA ILE A 177 3.39 -6.29 13.65
C ILE A 177 3.73 -4.82 13.96
N LEU A 178 2.97 -3.85 13.43
CA LEU A 178 3.14 -2.44 13.76
C LEU A 178 2.91 -2.19 15.26
N LYS A 179 1.86 -2.78 15.85
CA LYS A 179 1.61 -2.70 17.30
C LYS A 179 2.80 -3.25 18.08
N MET A 180 3.27 -4.46 17.75
CA MET A 180 4.45 -5.07 18.38
C MET A 180 5.69 -4.16 18.28
N ALA A 181 5.96 -3.60 17.09
CA ALA A 181 7.07 -2.69 16.87
C ALA A 181 6.99 -1.43 17.75
N ILE A 182 5.79 -0.85 17.92
CA ILE A 182 5.56 0.31 18.80
C ILE A 182 5.71 -0.07 20.28
N PHE A 183 5.11 -1.18 20.72
CA PHE A 183 5.19 -1.64 22.11
C PHE A 183 6.62 -1.96 22.55
N SER A 184 7.44 -2.47 21.64
CA SER A 184 8.85 -2.75 21.91
C SER A 184 9.71 -1.50 22.20
N TYR A 185 9.18 -0.27 22.10
CA TYR A 185 9.82 0.94 22.61
C TYR A 185 9.52 1.22 24.09
N ALA A 186 8.45 0.65 24.64
CA ALA A 186 8.03 0.84 26.03
C ALA A 186 8.74 -0.15 26.98
N ILE A 187 9.26 -1.25 26.45
CA ILE A 187 10.16 -2.16 27.17
C ILE A 187 11.50 -1.42 27.32
N LYS A 188 11.61 -0.60 28.36
CA LYS A 188 12.89 -0.19 28.94
C LYS A 188 13.41 -1.38 29.75
N GLU A 189 14.71 -1.66 29.61
CA GLU A 189 15.45 -2.43 30.61
C GLU A 189 15.51 -1.64 31.93
#